data_AF-A0A6P7XVY5-F1
#
_entry.id   AF-A0A6P7XVY5-F1
#
_cell.length_a   1.000
_cell.length_b   1.000
_cell.length_c   1.000
_cell.angle_alpha   90.00
_cell.angle_beta   90.00
_cell.angle_gamma   90.00
#
_symmetry.space_group_name_H-M   'P 1'
#
loop_
_entity.id
_entity.type
_entity.pdbx_description
1 polymer ?
#
loop_
_entity_poly.entity_id
_entity_poly.type
_entity_poly.pdbx_seq_one_letter_code
_entity_poly.pdbx_strand_id
1 'polypeptide(L)'
;MVYFSNRWPNAYSRFVLENSSREDKHECPFARSSVRLTLILCESLRIGEPPSETGQNFHPLFFAQDNCFAELFCICIQLLNKTWKEMRATQEDFDKVMQVVREQIIRTLTSNPTSLELFRTKVYSLNYSEILKLRQTERMHQEEILAAPVLTLREKLKPELLELIKQQRLNRLCEGTLFRKISSRRRQDKLWYCRLSPNYKVLHYGDVDDGTENPPIESLQEKIPVADIKALLIGKDCPHMREKGAGKQNKDVLELAFTITYDLEECCLNFIAPTRYEFCLWTDGLNVLMGREMISERTRSDLDILLSMEIKLRLLDLESIPIPDAPPTIPKPPSNFNFCYDFSHIEQ
;
A
#
# COMPACT_ATOMS: atom_id res chain seq x y z
N MET A 1 33.11 -9.86 5.25
CA MET A 1 34.07 -10.66 6.05
C MET A 1 35.29 -9.84 6.47
N VAL A 2 36.14 -9.35 5.56
CA VAL A 2 37.33 -8.53 5.90
C VAL A 2 36.98 -7.30 6.76
N TYR A 3 35.89 -6.59 6.43
CA TYR A 3 35.41 -5.47 7.25
C TYR A 3 35.11 -5.90 8.69
N PHE A 4 34.42 -7.05 8.87
CA PHE A 4 34.03 -7.56 10.19
C PHE A 4 35.26 -7.95 11.03
N SER A 5 36.25 -8.63 10.43
CA SER A 5 37.49 -9.00 11.12
C SER A 5 38.32 -7.80 11.54
N ASN A 6 38.35 -6.74 10.71
CA ASN A 6 39.16 -5.55 11.00
C ASN A 6 38.47 -4.61 11.99
N ARG A 7 37.15 -4.42 11.84
CA ARG A 7 36.38 -3.46 12.64
C ARG A 7 35.96 -4.03 14.00
N TRP A 8 35.63 -5.32 14.05
CA TRP A 8 35.13 -6.00 15.25
C TRP A 8 35.91 -7.31 15.52
N PRO A 9 37.23 -7.26 15.71
CA PRO A 9 38.09 -8.44 15.79
C PRO A 9 37.68 -9.40 16.90
N ASN A 10 37.27 -8.90 18.06
CA ASN A 10 36.83 -9.72 19.19
C ASN A 10 35.55 -10.52 18.86
N ALA A 11 34.58 -9.87 18.20
CA ALA A 11 33.33 -10.53 17.81
C ALA A 11 33.56 -11.53 16.67
N TYR A 12 34.44 -11.19 15.71
CA TYR A 12 34.86 -12.09 14.64
C TYR A 12 35.55 -13.34 15.19
N SER A 13 36.59 -13.18 16.02
CA SER A 13 37.32 -14.30 16.61
C SER A 13 36.40 -15.18 17.46
N ARG A 14 35.49 -14.57 18.25
CA ARG A 14 34.49 -15.32 19.01
C ARG A 14 33.60 -16.16 18.08
N PHE A 15 33.04 -15.57 17.02
CA PHE A 15 32.20 -16.30 16.07
C PHE A 15 32.94 -17.50 15.47
N VAL A 16 34.17 -17.27 14.98
CA VAL A 16 34.96 -18.29 14.30
C VAL A 16 35.29 -19.42 15.25
N LEU A 17 35.86 -19.11 16.42
CA LEU A 17 36.25 -20.12 17.41
C LEU A 17 35.06 -20.93 17.90
N GLU A 18 33.93 -20.28 18.22
CA GLU A 18 32.71 -20.94 18.67
C GLU A 18 32.12 -21.94 17.66
N ASN A 19 32.43 -21.80 16.37
CA ASN A 19 31.87 -22.65 15.33
C ASN A 19 32.90 -23.58 14.68
N SER A 20 34.20 -23.28 14.77
CA SER A 20 35.26 -24.15 14.24
C SER A 20 35.73 -25.20 15.24
N SER A 21 35.50 -24.98 16.54
CA SER A 21 35.93 -25.90 17.60
C SER A 21 34.82 -26.84 18.09
N ARG A 22 33.67 -26.88 17.41
CA ARG A 22 32.57 -27.77 17.77
C ARG A 22 32.76 -29.10 17.05
N GLU A 23 32.65 -30.18 17.81
CA GLU A 23 32.64 -31.55 17.26
C GLU A 23 31.19 -32.04 17.02
N ASP A 24 30.18 -31.22 17.34
CA ASP A 24 28.77 -31.53 17.13
C ASP A 24 28.25 -31.03 15.76
N LYS A 25 27.07 -31.50 15.36
CA LYS A 25 26.44 -31.12 14.08
C LYS A 25 25.87 -29.69 14.05
N HIS A 26 26.15 -28.86 15.08
CA HIS A 26 25.53 -27.55 15.28
C HIS A 26 26.45 -26.37 14.96
N GLU A 27 27.59 -26.61 14.32
CA GLU A 27 28.45 -25.57 13.77
C GLU A 27 27.72 -24.72 12.71
N CYS A 28 27.79 -23.39 12.84
CA CYS A 28 27.27 -22.48 11.83
C CYS A 28 28.33 -22.29 10.72
N PRO A 29 27.99 -22.54 9.43
CA PRO A 29 28.97 -22.50 8.35
C PRO A 29 29.31 -21.05 7.97
N PHE A 30 30.30 -20.45 8.63
CA PHE A 30 30.59 -19.00 8.55
C PHE A 30 30.64 -18.43 7.11
N ALA A 31 31.36 -19.07 6.20
CA ALA A 31 31.51 -18.59 4.82
C ALA A 31 30.19 -18.65 4.04
N ARG A 32 29.51 -19.80 4.08
CA ARG A 32 28.20 -20.00 3.43
C ARG A 32 27.17 -19.03 4.01
N SER A 33 27.15 -18.87 5.34
CA SER A 33 26.28 -17.94 6.05
C SER A 33 26.55 -16.49 5.64
N SER A 34 27.81 -16.10 5.53
CA SER A 34 28.21 -14.75 5.13
C SER A 34 27.72 -14.41 3.72
N VAL A 35 27.94 -15.31 2.74
CA VAL A 35 27.48 -15.10 1.35
C VAL A 35 25.96 -14.96 1.30
N ARG A 36 25.23 -15.88 1.97
CA ARG A 36 23.77 -15.85 1.93
C ARG A 36 23.20 -14.62 2.65
N LEU A 37 23.79 -14.22 3.76
CA LEU A 37 23.40 -13.02 4.49
C LEU A 37 23.63 -11.75 3.66
N THR A 38 24.74 -11.64 2.93
CA THR A 38 24.97 -10.52 2.01
C THR A 38 23.86 -10.41 0.98
N LEU A 39 23.45 -11.53 0.37
CA LEU A 39 22.33 -11.54 -0.57
C LEU A 39 21.01 -11.11 0.09
N ILE A 40 20.71 -11.62 1.29
CA ILE A 40 19.52 -11.22 2.06
C ILE A 40 19.51 -9.71 2.29
N LEU A 41 20.64 -9.11 2.66
CA LEU A 41 20.75 -7.67 2.89
C LEU A 41 20.56 -6.88 1.59
N CYS A 42 21.16 -7.32 0.48
CA CYS A 42 20.95 -6.68 -0.83
C CYS A 42 19.48 -6.72 -1.24
N GLU A 43 18.83 -7.87 -1.12
CA GLU A 43 17.41 -8.03 -1.46
C GLU A 43 16.50 -7.21 -0.53
N SER A 44 16.76 -7.21 0.78
CA SER A 44 15.96 -6.47 1.77
C SER A 44 16.05 -4.95 1.57
N LEU A 45 17.19 -4.47 1.09
CA LEU A 45 17.46 -3.06 0.78
C LEU A 45 17.22 -2.70 -0.69
N ARG A 46 16.78 -3.66 -1.52
CA ARG A 46 16.54 -3.49 -2.96
C ARG A 46 17.74 -2.90 -3.71
N ILE A 47 18.95 -3.34 -3.35
CA ILE A 47 20.19 -2.86 -3.98
C ILE A 47 20.23 -3.30 -5.45
N GLY A 48 20.31 -2.31 -6.35
CA GLY A 48 20.36 -2.52 -7.80
C GLY A 48 19.01 -2.40 -8.50
N GLU A 49 17.90 -2.21 -7.77
CA GLU A 49 16.61 -1.85 -8.36
C GLU A 49 16.57 -0.37 -8.76
N PRO A 50 15.92 0.00 -9.88
CA PRO A 50 15.74 1.40 -10.26
C PRO A 50 14.85 2.12 -9.23
N PRO A 51 15.11 3.40 -8.94
CA PRO A 51 14.29 4.16 -8.00
C PRO A 51 12.85 4.30 -8.54
N SER A 52 11.87 4.25 -7.62
CA SER A 52 10.48 4.58 -7.95
C SER A 52 10.29 6.10 -7.91
N GLU A 53 9.66 6.67 -8.94
CA GLU A 53 9.31 8.10 -8.98
C GLU A 53 8.28 8.51 -7.92
N THR A 54 7.54 7.53 -7.36
CA THR A 54 6.59 7.72 -6.26
C THR A 54 7.16 7.28 -4.90
N GLY A 55 8.43 6.87 -4.86
CA GLY A 55 9.09 6.40 -3.65
C GLY A 55 9.29 7.55 -2.65
N GLN A 56 8.47 7.60 -1.60
CA GLN A 56 8.62 8.57 -0.51
C GLN A 56 9.45 8.04 0.68
N ASN A 57 9.83 6.76 0.65
CA ASN A 57 10.50 6.10 1.76
C ASN A 57 12.02 6.03 1.53
N PHE A 58 12.77 6.49 2.51
CA PHE A 58 14.22 6.28 2.61
C PHE A 58 14.55 5.70 3.99
N HIS A 59 15.71 5.06 4.11
CA HIS A 59 16.19 4.54 5.39
C HIS A 59 17.12 5.58 6.06
N PRO A 60 16.67 6.29 7.12
CA PRO A 60 17.47 7.36 7.74
C PRO A 60 18.82 6.85 8.27
N LEU A 61 18.86 5.57 8.65
CA LEU A 61 20.06 4.83 9.07
C LEU A 61 21.29 5.08 8.16
N PHE A 62 21.10 5.13 6.84
CA PHE A 62 22.21 5.27 5.89
C PHE A 62 22.85 6.67 5.90
N PHE A 63 22.15 7.67 6.43
CA PHE A 63 22.66 9.02 6.58
C PHE A 63 23.38 9.24 7.91
N ALA A 64 23.17 8.35 8.88
CA ALA A 64 23.72 8.48 10.22
C ALA A 64 25.11 7.83 10.39
N GLN A 65 25.55 6.97 9.44
CA GLN A 65 26.72 6.11 9.60
C GLN A 65 27.45 5.86 8.28
N ASP A 66 28.77 6.06 8.29
CA ASP A 66 29.65 5.63 7.20
C ASP A 66 29.69 4.10 7.12
N ASN A 67 29.83 3.56 5.91
CA ASN A 67 29.89 2.11 5.66
C ASN A 67 28.70 1.33 6.27
N CYS A 68 27.53 1.96 6.35
CA CYS A 68 26.32 1.42 6.99
C CYS A 68 26.01 -0.04 6.59
N PHE A 69 26.13 -0.38 5.30
CA PHE A 69 25.92 -1.75 4.82
C PHE A 69 26.86 -2.78 5.47
N ALA A 70 28.13 -2.42 5.64
CA ALA A 70 29.13 -3.29 6.25
C ALA A 70 28.89 -3.44 7.76
N GLU A 71 28.47 -2.37 8.44
CA GLU A 71 28.06 -2.45 9.86
C GLU A 71 26.78 -3.27 10.06
N LEU A 72 25.79 -3.11 9.17
CA LEU A 72 24.59 -3.95 9.14
C LEU A 72 24.96 -5.43 8.98
N PHE A 73 25.89 -5.75 8.08
CA PHE A 73 26.41 -7.12 7.95
C PHE A 73 27.00 -7.62 9.27
N CYS A 74 27.80 -6.82 9.96
CA CYS A 74 28.43 -7.21 11.24
C CYS A 74 27.40 -7.48 12.34
N ILE A 75 26.31 -6.70 12.39
CA ILE A 75 25.21 -6.93 13.33
C ILE A 75 24.45 -8.21 12.94
N CYS A 76 24.11 -8.35 11.65
CA CYS A 76 23.27 -9.45 11.19
C CYS A 76 23.98 -10.80 11.20
N ILE A 77 25.32 -10.86 11.04
CA ILE A 77 26.06 -12.13 11.14
C ILE A 77 26.10 -12.64 12.59
N GLN A 78 26.17 -11.72 13.56
CA GLN A 78 26.07 -12.06 14.98
C GLN A 78 24.64 -12.48 15.35
N LEU A 79 23.62 -11.78 14.85
CA LEU A 79 22.22 -12.20 14.94
C LEU A 79 22.02 -13.60 14.37
N LEU A 80 22.56 -13.88 13.18
CA LEU A 80 22.46 -15.19 12.55
C LEU A 80 23.03 -16.29 13.45
N ASN A 81 24.21 -16.09 14.05
CA ASN A 81 24.78 -17.05 15.00
C ASN A 81 23.86 -17.27 16.20
N LYS A 82 23.27 -16.19 16.72
CA LYS A 82 22.32 -16.24 17.83
C LYS A 82 21.08 -17.05 17.46
N THR A 83 20.42 -16.72 16.35
CA THR A 83 19.23 -17.43 15.85
C THR A 83 19.55 -18.90 15.55
N TRP A 84 20.71 -19.20 14.96
CA TRP A 84 21.17 -20.57 14.73
C TRP A 84 21.22 -21.40 16.02
N LYS A 85 21.78 -20.83 17.10
CA LYS A 85 21.83 -21.46 18.42
C LYS A 85 20.45 -21.59 19.06
N GLU A 86 19.61 -20.56 18.97
CA GLU A 86 18.24 -20.58 19.50
C GLU A 86 17.40 -21.68 18.84
N MET A 87 17.59 -21.91 17.54
CA MET A 87 16.93 -22.96 16.77
C MET A 87 17.55 -24.35 16.98
N ARG A 88 18.69 -24.45 17.68
CA ARG A 88 19.53 -25.66 17.77
C ARG A 88 19.76 -26.27 16.37
N ALA A 89 20.01 -25.40 15.39
CA ALA A 89 20.04 -25.77 13.99
C ALA A 89 21.23 -26.66 13.65
N THR A 90 21.06 -27.46 12.60
CA THR A 90 22.14 -28.19 11.92
C THR A 90 22.28 -27.66 10.49
N GLN A 91 23.25 -28.21 9.74
CA GLN A 91 23.42 -27.87 8.32
C GLN A 91 22.15 -28.10 7.48
N GLU A 92 21.30 -29.05 7.85
CA GLU A 92 20.03 -29.35 7.16
C GLU A 92 18.98 -28.24 7.35
N ASP A 93 19.05 -27.49 8.45
CA ASP A 93 18.12 -26.39 8.75
C ASP A 93 18.61 -25.04 8.20
N PHE A 94 19.74 -25.02 7.50
CA PHE A 94 20.40 -23.78 7.06
C PHE A 94 19.43 -22.81 6.37
N ASP A 95 18.63 -23.29 5.41
CA ASP A 95 17.69 -22.45 4.67
C ASP A 95 16.54 -21.93 5.55
N LYS A 96 16.08 -22.72 6.52
CA LYS A 96 15.06 -22.31 7.50
C LYS A 96 15.60 -21.21 8.41
N VAL A 97 16.82 -21.36 8.92
CA VAL A 97 17.48 -20.33 9.75
C VAL A 97 17.63 -19.04 8.96
N MET A 98 18.05 -19.13 7.69
CA MET A 98 18.18 -17.96 6.82
C MET A 98 16.84 -17.26 6.58
N GLN A 99 15.75 -18.01 6.46
CA GLN A 99 14.42 -17.44 6.34
C GLN A 99 13.99 -16.69 7.62
N VAL A 100 14.26 -17.25 8.80
CA VAL A 100 14.01 -16.57 10.08
C VAL A 100 14.85 -15.29 10.19
N VAL A 101 16.15 -15.35 9.88
CA VAL A 101 17.05 -14.19 9.92
C VAL A 101 16.62 -13.10 8.94
N ARG A 102 16.21 -13.48 7.72
CA ARG A 102 15.61 -12.55 6.75
C ARG A 102 14.39 -11.86 7.34
N GLU A 103 13.49 -12.61 7.97
CA GLU A 103 12.28 -12.06 8.57
C GLU A 103 12.60 -11.09 9.72
N GLN A 104 13.55 -11.43 10.59
CA GLN A 104 14.05 -10.56 11.66
C GLN A 104 14.57 -9.23 11.09
N ILE A 105 15.36 -9.28 10.02
CA ILE A 105 15.92 -8.11 9.34
C ILE A 105 14.81 -7.26 8.71
N ILE A 106 13.93 -7.86 7.90
CA ILE A 106 12.86 -7.15 7.19
C ILE A 106 11.91 -6.48 8.19
N ARG A 107 11.43 -7.19 9.21
CA ARG A 107 10.56 -6.61 10.25
C ARG A 107 11.23 -5.43 10.96
N THR A 108 12.53 -5.54 11.22
CA THR A 108 13.29 -4.44 11.84
C THR A 108 13.40 -3.24 10.91
N LEU A 109 13.74 -3.44 9.63
CA LEU A 109 13.85 -2.36 8.64
C LEU A 109 12.52 -1.65 8.38
N THR A 110 11.40 -2.39 8.35
CA THR A 110 10.05 -1.83 8.21
C THR A 110 9.70 -0.86 9.34
N SER A 111 10.28 -1.05 10.53
CA SER A 111 10.11 -0.12 11.65
C SER A 111 10.93 1.18 11.53
N ASN A 112 11.55 1.43 10.36
CA ASN A 112 12.35 2.59 10.00
C ASN A 112 13.30 3.09 11.10
N PRO A 113 14.26 2.25 11.55
CA PRO A 113 15.22 2.65 12.57
C PRO A 113 16.10 3.81 12.07
N THR A 114 16.32 4.78 12.96
CA THR A 114 17.07 6.01 12.65
C THR A 114 18.57 5.89 12.95
N SER A 115 19.02 4.84 13.64
CA SER A 115 20.43 4.60 13.98
C SER A 115 20.78 3.11 14.04
N LEU A 116 22.07 2.78 13.91
CA LEU A 116 22.53 1.38 14.00
C LEU A 116 22.29 0.79 15.39
N GLU A 117 22.35 1.60 16.43
CA GLU A 117 22.05 1.15 17.78
C GLU A 117 20.56 0.80 17.92
N LEU A 118 19.66 1.64 17.40
CA LEU A 118 18.23 1.33 17.41
C LEU A 118 17.91 0.08 16.58
N PHE A 119 18.55 -0.07 15.41
CA PHE A 119 18.46 -1.31 14.63
C PHE A 119 18.93 -2.52 15.43
N ARG A 120 20.11 -2.41 16.08
CA ARG A 120 20.69 -3.47 16.92
C ARG A 120 19.76 -3.88 18.05
N THR A 121 19.23 -2.95 18.81
CA THR A 121 18.30 -3.24 19.91
C THR A 121 17.05 -3.96 19.40
N LYS A 122 16.41 -3.43 18.35
CA LYS A 122 15.17 -4.00 17.79
C LYS A 122 15.38 -5.39 17.19
N VAL A 123 16.46 -5.59 16.43
CA VAL A 123 16.70 -6.88 15.78
C VAL A 123 17.04 -7.97 16.79
N TYR A 124 17.71 -7.62 17.90
CA TYR A 124 18.00 -8.58 18.97
C TYR A 124 16.83 -8.84 19.92
N SER A 125 15.85 -7.94 20.03
CA SER A 125 14.59 -8.21 20.73
C SER A 125 13.68 -9.16 19.94
N LEU A 126 13.77 -9.15 18.61
CA LEU A 126 13.08 -10.10 17.73
C LEU A 126 13.79 -11.45 17.66
N ASN A 127 13.97 -12.12 18.81
CA ASN A 127 14.56 -13.46 18.87
C ASN A 127 13.67 -14.53 18.22
N TYR A 128 14.17 -15.76 18.07
CA TYR A 128 13.43 -16.84 17.41
C TYR A 128 12.05 -17.11 18.03
N SER A 129 11.94 -17.09 19.36
CA SER A 129 10.65 -17.33 20.02
C SER A 129 9.64 -16.21 19.74
N GLU A 130 10.11 -14.97 19.67
CA GLU A 130 9.26 -13.83 19.32
C GLU A 130 8.80 -13.90 17.86
N ILE A 131 9.67 -14.32 16.93
CA ILE A 131 9.26 -14.59 15.55
C ILE A 131 8.19 -15.69 15.47
N LEU A 132 8.32 -16.77 16.25
CA LEU A 132 7.30 -17.82 16.29
C LEU A 132 5.95 -17.31 16.82
N LYS A 133 5.95 -16.47 17.86
CA LYS A 133 4.72 -15.83 18.36
C LYS A 133 4.08 -14.94 17.29
N LEU A 134 4.86 -14.07 16.64
CA LEU A 134 4.36 -13.20 15.57
C LEU A 134 3.73 -14.01 14.43
N ARG A 135 4.41 -15.07 13.96
CA ARG A 135 3.87 -15.99 12.95
C ARG A 135 2.59 -16.70 13.40
N GLN A 136 2.47 -17.02 14.69
CA GLN A 136 1.25 -17.61 15.23
C GLN A 136 0.10 -16.60 15.24
N THR A 137 0.34 -15.39 15.74
CA THR A 137 -0.66 -14.31 15.73
C THR A 137 -1.11 -13.97 14.31
N GLU A 138 -0.19 -13.90 13.36
CA GLU A 138 -0.50 -13.63 11.95
C GLU A 138 -1.33 -14.75 11.31
N ARG A 139 -1.02 -16.02 11.60
CA ARG A 139 -1.83 -17.15 11.14
C ARG A 139 -3.24 -17.10 11.70
N MET A 140 -3.40 -16.88 13.02
CA MET A 140 -4.72 -16.78 13.64
C MET A 140 -5.53 -15.63 13.05
N HIS A 141 -4.91 -14.45 12.85
CA HIS A 141 -5.58 -13.32 12.23
C HIS A 141 -5.96 -13.59 10.77
N GLN A 142 -5.11 -14.29 10.03
CA GLN A 142 -5.39 -14.69 8.66
C GLN A 142 -6.55 -15.71 8.59
N GLU A 143 -6.58 -16.69 9.48
CA GLU A 143 -7.68 -17.66 9.61
C GLU A 143 -9.00 -16.94 9.94
N GLU A 144 -8.97 -15.97 10.86
CA GLU A 144 -10.12 -15.15 11.22
C GLU A 144 -10.67 -14.35 10.04
N ILE A 145 -9.80 -13.66 9.29
CA ILE A 145 -10.18 -12.89 8.09
C ILE A 145 -10.78 -13.79 6.99
N LEU A 146 -10.29 -15.03 6.89
CA LEU A 146 -10.72 -15.99 5.88
C LEU A 146 -11.92 -16.84 6.33
N ALA A 147 -12.41 -16.68 7.57
CA ALA A 147 -13.58 -17.39 8.06
C ALA A 147 -14.82 -17.08 7.21
N ALA A 148 -15.61 -18.12 6.88
CA ALA A 148 -16.77 -17.97 5.99
C ALA A 148 -17.79 -16.91 6.44
N PRO A 149 -18.12 -16.76 7.75
CA PRO A 149 -18.98 -15.67 8.22
C PRO A 149 -18.39 -14.28 7.95
N VAL A 150 -17.07 -14.12 8.10
CA VAL A 150 -16.36 -12.86 7.87
C VAL A 150 -16.32 -12.51 6.39
N LEU A 151 -16.07 -13.49 5.51
CA LEU A 151 -16.15 -13.30 4.05
C LEU A 151 -17.57 -12.94 3.61
N THR A 152 -18.59 -13.57 4.19
CA THR A 152 -20.00 -13.24 3.93
C THR A 152 -20.31 -11.80 4.36
N LEU A 153 -19.83 -11.38 5.52
CA LEU A 153 -19.98 -10.01 6.01
C LEU A 153 -19.24 -9.02 5.09
N ARG A 154 -18.03 -9.36 4.64
CA ARG A 154 -17.23 -8.54 3.71
C ARG A 154 -18.01 -8.22 2.43
N GLU A 155 -18.62 -9.23 1.80
CA GLU A 155 -19.41 -9.04 0.58
C GLU A 155 -20.70 -8.22 0.84
N LYS A 156 -21.30 -8.34 2.03
CA LYS A 156 -22.47 -7.52 2.41
C LYS A 156 -22.13 -6.05 2.64
N LEU A 157 -20.95 -5.75 3.19
CA LEU A 157 -20.50 -4.38 3.47
C LEU A 157 -19.99 -3.65 2.22
N LYS A 158 -19.46 -4.41 1.25
CA LYS A 158 -18.82 -3.86 0.05
C LYS A 158 -19.67 -2.83 -0.72
N PRO A 159 -20.98 -3.00 -0.96
CA PRO A 159 -21.78 -2.02 -1.69
C PRO A 159 -21.89 -0.67 -0.97
N GLU A 160 -22.08 -0.70 0.36
CA GLU A 160 -22.20 0.52 1.18
C GLU A 160 -20.87 1.30 1.18
N LEU A 161 -19.75 0.60 1.37
CA LEU A 161 -18.43 1.22 1.35
C LEU A 161 -18.03 1.74 -0.04
N LEU A 162 -18.42 1.04 -1.10
CA LEU A 162 -18.25 1.54 -2.46
C LEU A 162 -19.06 2.82 -2.67
N GLU A 163 -20.26 2.92 -2.11
CA GLU A 163 -21.07 4.14 -2.20
C GLU A 163 -20.40 5.32 -1.48
N LEU A 164 -19.78 5.07 -0.32
CA LEU A 164 -18.97 6.08 0.38
C LEU A 164 -17.79 6.56 -0.49
N ILE A 165 -17.10 5.63 -1.17
CA ILE A 165 -16.02 6.00 -2.10
C ILE A 165 -16.57 6.82 -3.26
N LYS A 166 -17.73 6.44 -3.84
CA LYS A 166 -18.36 7.22 -4.92
C LYS A 166 -18.67 8.65 -4.49
N GLN A 167 -19.26 8.83 -3.31
CA GLN A 167 -19.55 10.17 -2.76
C GLN A 167 -18.26 10.98 -2.61
N GLN A 168 -17.19 10.35 -2.12
CA GLN A 168 -15.88 11.01 -2.03
C GLN A 168 -15.35 11.43 -3.42
N ARG A 169 -15.46 10.59 -4.45
CA ARG A 169 -15.04 10.93 -5.82
C ARG A 169 -15.84 12.11 -6.37
N LEU A 170 -17.16 12.13 -6.19
CA LEU A 170 -18.02 13.22 -6.62
C LEU A 170 -17.67 14.53 -5.90
N ASN A 171 -17.41 14.48 -4.59
CA ASN A 171 -16.96 15.64 -3.83
C ASN A 171 -15.63 16.19 -4.37
N ARG A 172 -14.66 15.31 -4.68
CA ARG A 172 -13.38 15.72 -5.29
C ARG A 172 -13.54 16.34 -6.67
N LEU A 173 -14.43 15.81 -7.50
CA LEU A 173 -14.77 16.46 -8.77
C LEU A 173 -15.40 17.85 -8.55
N CYS A 174 -16.26 17.99 -7.54
CA CYS A 174 -16.88 19.27 -7.19
C CYS A 174 -15.88 20.30 -6.66
N GLU A 175 -14.88 19.87 -5.90
CA GLU A 175 -13.76 20.72 -5.49
C GLU A 175 -13.03 21.23 -6.73
N GLY A 176 -12.62 20.32 -7.63
CA GLY A 176 -11.96 20.64 -8.88
C GLY A 176 -10.45 20.44 -8.85
N THR A 177 -9.79 20.63 -9.99
CA THR A 177 -8.35 20.40 -10.14
C THR A 177 -7.74 21.31 -11.20
N LEU A 178 -6.49 21.74 -10.95
CA LEU A 178 -5.65 22.42 -11.93
C LEU A 178 -4.96 21.42 -12.87
N PHE A 179 -5.04 21.70 -14.16
CA PHE A 179 -4.45 20.91 -15.23
C PHE A 179 -3.48 21.77 -16.06
N ARG A 180 -2.43 21.15 -16.58
CA ARG A 180 -1.55 21.81 -17.56
C ARG A 180 -2.17 21.76 -18.94
N LYS A 181 -2.07 22.85 -19.71
CA LYS A 181 -2.45 22.85 -21.11
C LYS A 181 -1.53 21.97 -21.95
N ILE A 182 -2.13 21.22 -22.86
CA ILE A 182 -1.41 20.41 -23.84
C ILE A 182 -0.95 21.35 -24.96
N SER A 183 0.30 21.81 -24.91
CA SER A 183 0.90 22.71 -25.91
C SER A 183 2.04 22.04 -26.68
N SER A 184 2.10 22.29 -28.00
CA SER A 184 3.23 21.91 -28.84
C SER A 184 4.45 22.86 -28.69
N ARG A 185 4.27 24.07 -28.13
CA ARG A 185 5.32 25.11 -28.04
C ARG A 185 5.72 25.36 -26.57
N ARG A 186 6.99 25.12 -26.27
CA ARG A 186 7.67 25.11 -24.94
C ARG A 186 7.71 26.43 -24.14
N ARG A 187 6.80 27.40 -24.32
CA ARG A 187 7.03 28.76 -23.79
C ARG A 187 6.01 29.35 -22.81
N GLN A 188 4.98 28.64 -22.38
CA GLN A 188 4.14 29.09 -21.26
C GLN A 188 3.41 27.89 -20.64
N ASP A 189 3.68 27.60 -19.37
CA ASP A 189 2.97 26.60 -18.56
C ASP A 189 1.58 27.12 -18.18
N LYS A 190 0.72 27.34 -19.18
CA LYS A 190 -0.64 27.80 -18.92
C LYS A 190 -1.41 26.68 -18.23
N LEU A 191 -1.99 27.03 -17.07
CA LEU A 191 -2.88 26.17 -16.33
C LEU A 191 -4.33 26.47 -16.72
N TRP A 192 -5.17 25.46 -16.55
CA TRP A 192 -6.61 25.57 -16.64
C TRP A 192 -7.25 24.76 -15.52
N TYR A 193 -8.44 25.14 -15.11
CA TYR A 193 -9.14 24.52 -14.01
C TYR A 193 -10.39 23.81 -14.53
N CYS A 194 -10.72 22.66 -13.93
CA CYS A 194 -11.97 21.97 -14.19
C CYS A 194 -12.59 21.51 -12.88
N ARG A 195 -13.90 21.69 -12.74
CA ARG A 195 -14.69 21.21 -11.60
C ARG A 195 -16.12 20.84 -12.01
N LEU A 196 -16.73 19.96 -11.24
CA LEU A 196 -18.13 19.59 -11.35
C LEU A 196 -19.01 20.57 -10.57
N SER A 197 -20.20 20.86 -11.08
CA SER A 197 -21.21 21.63 -10.36
C SER A 197 -21.73 20.82 -9.15
N PRO A 198 -22.10 21.46 -8.02
CA PRO A 198 -22.55 20.75 -6.81
C PRO A 198 -23.77 19.83 -7.00
N ASN A 199 -24.55 20.03 -8.05
CA ASN A 199 -25.69 19.18 -8.41
C ASN A 199 -25.32 18.00 -9.33
N TYR A 200 -24.03 17.84 -9.65
CA TYR A 200 -23.45 16.80 -10.50
C TYR A 200 -23.91 16.81 -11.97
N LYS A 201 -24.38 17.96 -12.47
CA LYS A 201 -24.98 18.06 -13.81
C LYS A 201 -24.10 18.72 -14.86
N VAL A 202 -23.10 19.52 -14.49
CA VAL A 202 -22.30 20.31 -15.43
C VAL A 202 -20.84 20.31 -15.00
N LEU A 203 -19.93 19.98 -15.91
CA LEU A 203 -18.50 20.24 -15.75
C LEU A 203 -18.22 21.67 -16.22
N HIS A 204 -17.63 22.47 -15.34
CA HIS A 204 -17.19 23.83 -15.61
C HIS A 204 -15.68 23.83 -15.76
N TYR A 205 -15.17 24.53 -16.78
CA TYR A 205 -13.74 24.66 -16.97
C TYR A 205 -13.35 25.98 -17.62
N GLY A 206 -12.07 26.31 -17.52
CA GLY A 206 -11.55 27.55 -18.09
C GLY A 206 -10.08 27.76 -17.75
N ASP A 207 -9.47 28.70 -18.46
CA ASP A 207 -8.11 29.15 -18.19
C ASP A 207 -8.04 29.87 -16.85
N VAL A 208 -6.91 29.73 -16.15
CA VAL A 208 -6.66 30.45 -14.90
C VAL A 208 -5.37 31.25 -15.00
N ASP A 209 -5.35 32.38 -14.30
CA ASP A 209 -4.15 33.18 -14.14
C ASP A 209 -3.16 32.50 -13.17
N ASP A 210 -1.87 32.75 -13.37
CA ASP A 210 -0.81 32.20 -12.52
C ASP A 210 -1.03 32.53 -11.04
N GLY A 211 -0.94 31.51 -10.18
CA GLY A 211 -1.15 31.62 -8.74
C GLY A 211 -2.60 31.44 -8.27
N THR A 212 -3.57 31.26 -9.18
CA THR A 212 -4.96 30.99 -8.81
C THR A 212 -5.17 29.49 -8.58
N GLU A 213 -5.37 29.08 -7.32
CA GLU A 213 -5.56 27.66 -6.98
C GLU A 213 -7.02 27.19 -7.07
N ASN A 214 -7.98 28.01 -6.62
CA ASN A 214 -9.39 27.65 -6.52
C ASN A 214 -10.29 28.76 -7.08
N PRO A 215 -10.45 28.85 -8.41
CA PRO A 215 -11.29 29.87 -9.03
C PRO A 215 -12.79 29.67 -8.68
N PRO A 216 -13.56 30.76 -8.52
CA PRO A 216 -15.01 30.67 -8.37
C PRO A 216 -15.64 30.06 -9.63
N ILE A 217 -16.68 29.24 -9.46
CA ILE A 217 -17.28 28.47 -10.57
C ILE A 217 -17.82 29.37 -11.69
N GLU A 218 -18.22 30.59 -11.36
CA GLU A 218 -18.71 31.61 -12.29
C GLU A 218 -17.63 32.15 -13.24
N SER A 219 -16.35 32.06 -12.84
CA SER A 219 -15.22 32.47 -13.70
C SER A 219 -14.88 31.44 -14.78
N LEU A 220 -15.37 30.21 -14.64
CA LEU A 220 -15.17 29.11 -15.58
C LEU A 220 -16.25 29.18 -16.67
N GLN A 221 -15.88 29.78 -17.80
CA GLN A 221 -16.80 30.15 -18.87
C GLN A 221 -17.31 28.94 -19.66
N GLU A 222 -16.47 27.91 -19.81
CA GLU A 222 -16.78 26.73 -20.61
C GLU A 222 -17.53 25.68 -19.80
N LYS A 223 -18.49 25.01 -20.44
CA LYS A 223 -19.43 24.10 -19.78
C LYS A 223 -19.68 22.86 -20.62
N ILE A 224 -19.68 21.70 -19.97
CA ILE A 224 -20.11 20.42 -20.56
C ILE A 224 -21.21 19.83 -19.66
N PRO A 225 -22.46 19.74 -20.13
CA PRO A 225 -23.48 18.99 -19.42
C PRO A 225 -23.05 17.53 -19.27
N VAL A 226 -23.16 16.99 -18.06
CA VAL A 226 -22.76 15.60 -17.77
C VAL A 226 -23.59 14.61 -18.60
N ALA A 227 -24.86 14.93 -18.86
CA ALA A 227 -25.74 14.12 -19.71
C ALA A 227 -25.23 13.99 -21.16
N ASP A 228 -24.40 14.92 -21.64
CA ASP A 228 -23.87 14.94 -23.00
C ASP A 228 -22.55 14.15 -23.11
N ILE A 229 -22.01 13.65 -21.98
CA ILE A 229 -20.77 12.86 -21.97
C ILE A 229 -21.04 11.47 -22.54
N LYS A 230 -20.33 11.12 -23.61
CA LYS A 230 -20.47 9.84 -24.32
C LYS A 230 -19.46 8.79 -23.84
N ALA A 231 -18.22 9.19 -23.66
CA ALA A 231 -17.14 8.27 -23.32
C ALA A 231 -15.96 8.96 -22.62
N LEU A 232 -15.24 8.13 -21.87
CA LEU A 232 -13.94 8.42 -21.27
C LEU A 232 -12.89 7.56 -21.96
N LEU A 233 -11.91 8.20 -22.59
CA LEU A 233 -10.75 7.56 -23.20
C LEU A 233 -9.53 7.76 -22.29
N ILE A 234 -8.62 6.79 -22.28
CA ILE A 234 -7.44 6.79 -21.40
C ILE A 234 -6.18 6.45 -22.21
N GLY A 235 -5.06 7.09 -21.87
CA GLY A 235 -3.75 6.82 -22.42
C GLY A 235 -3.71 6.90 -23.94
N LYS A 236 -3.24 5.83 -24.59
CA LYS A 236 -3.07 5.74 -26.05
C LYS A 236 -4.37 5.96 -26.84
N ASP A 237 -5.52 5.73 -26.22
CA ASP A 237 -6.81 5.88 -26.91
C ASP A 237 -7.22 7.35 -27.05
N CYS A 238 -6.62 8.24 -26.24
CA CYS A 238 -6.86 9.67 -26.27
C CYS A 238 -6.37 10.31 -27.59
N PRO A 239 -7.16 11.17 -28.24
CA PRO A 239 -6.79 11.79 -29.51
C PRO A 239 -5.47 12.57 -29.45
N HIS A 240 -5.19 13.26 -28.35
CA HIS A 240 -3.96 14.03 -28.14
C HIS A 240 -2.71 13.18 -27.90
N MET A 241 -2.89 11.88 -27.61
CA MET A 241 -1.80 10.92 -27.42
C MET A 241 -1.53 10.06 -28.66
N ARG A 242 -2.36 10.12 -29.71
CA ARG A 242 -2.11 9.39 -30.96
C ARG A 242 -1.03 10.10 -31.77
N GLU A 243 0.18 9.57 -31.77
CA GLU A 243 1.28 10.14 -32.57
C GLU A 243 1.00 10.05 -34.08
N LYS A 244 1.15 11.17 -34.77
CA LYS A 244 1.56 11.20 -36.18
C LYS A 244 3.10 11.08 -36.24
N GLY A 245 3.62 9.86 -36.08
CA GLY A 245 4.98 9.49 -36.49
C GLY A 245 6.01 9.23 -35.38
N ALA A 246 6.45 7.97 -35.28
CA ALA A 246 7.73 7.40 -34.81
C ALA A 246 8.57 8.14 -33.72
N GLY A 247 7.95 8.91 -32.83
CA GLY A 247 8.58 9.53 -31.69
C GLY A 247 8.53 8.60 -30.47
N LYS A 248 9.55 8.68 -29.61
CA LYS A 248 9.44 8.09 -28.26
C LYS A 248 8.44 8.93 -27.46
N GLN A 249 7.19 8.48 -27.40
CA GLN A 249 6.21 9.04 -26.48
C GLN A 249 6.73 8.97 -25.05
N ASN A 250 6.54 10.05 -24.28
CA ASN A 250 6.85 10.04 -22.86
C ASN A 250 5.84 9.14 -22.15
N LYS A 251 6.29 7.95 -21.75
CA LYS A 251 5.45 6.91 -21.14
C LYS A 251 4.67 7.44 -19.94
N ASP A 252 5.29 8.31 -19.15
CA ASP A 252 4.71 8.83 -17.91
C ASP A 252 3.53 9.77 -18.19
N VAL A 253 3.59 10.54 -19.28
CA VAL A 253 2.47 11.41 -19.71
C VAL A 253 1.30 10.58 -20.21
N LEU A 254 1.59 9.48 -20.93
CA LEU A 254 0.56 8.58 -21.44
C LEU A 254 -0.21 7.89 -20.32
N GLU A 255 0.44 7.54 -19.22
CA GLU A 255 -0.22 6.94 -18.05
C GLU A 255 -1.11 7.92 -17.26
N LEU A 256 -1.02 9.23 -17.55
CA LEU A 256 -1.80 10.30 -16.91
C LEU A 256 -2.81 10.97 -17.85
N ALA A 257 -2.85 10.55 -19.12
CA ALA A 257 -3.72 11.13 -20.13
C ALA A 257 -5.11 10.51 -20.08
N PHE A 258 -6.14 11.36 -20.13
CA PHE A 258 -7.52 10.94 -20.35
C PHE A 258 -8.29 11.99 -21.16
N THR A 259 -9.38 11.60 -21.80
CA THR A 259 -10.21 12.47 -22.64
C THR A 259 -11.68 12.18 -22.42
N ILE A 260 -12.48 13.24 -22.31
CA ILE A 260 -13.95 13.16 -22.31
C ILE A 260 -14.43 13.49 -23.71
N THR A 261 -15.25 12.64 -24.32
CA THR A 261 -15.95 12.93 -25.59
C THR A 261 -17.41 13.26 -25.32
N TYR A 262 -17.96 14.29 -25.95
CA TYR A 262 -19.33 14.77 -25.68
C TYR A 262 -20.08 15.25 -26.93
N ASP A 263 -21.39 15.46 -26.80
CA ASP A 263 -22.38 15.54 -27.89
C ASP A 263 -22.47 16.86 -28.69
N LEU A 264 -21.34 17.53 -28.90
CA LEU A 264 -21.22 18.72 -29.76
C LEU A 264 -20.17 18.44 -30.84
N GLU A 265 -20.56 18.20 -32.10
CA GLU A 265 -19.63 18.12 -33.26
C GLU A 265 -18.33 17.29 -33.04
N GLU A 266 -18.41 16.08 -32.47
CA GLU A 266 -17.23 15.26 -32.12
C GLU A 266 -16.19 15.96 -31.22
N CYS A 267 -16.62 16.92 -30.41
CA CYS A 267 -15.76 17.61 -29.47
C CYS A 267 -15.25 16.67 -28.38
N CYS A 268 -14.01 16.92 -27.98
CA CYS A 268 -13.36 16.23 -26.89
C CYS A 268 -12.64 17.22 -25.99
N LEU A 269 -12.67 16.95 -24.68
CA LEU A 269 -11.90 17.68 -23.69
C LEU A 269 -10.73 16.78 -23.24
N ASN A 270 -9.51 17.22 -23.54
CA ASN A 270 -8.29 16.44 -23.32
C ASN A 270 -7.62 16.86 -22.01
N PHE A 271 -7.22 15.88 -21.23
CA PHE A 271 -6.60 16.07 -19.92
C PHE A 271 -5.23 15.39 -19.86
N ILE A 272 -4.35 15.97 -19.05
CA ILE A 272 -3.17 15.32 -18.49
C ILE A 272 -3.24 15.56 -16.99
N ALA A 273 -3.50 14.52 -16.21
CA ALA A 273 -3.58 14.65 -14.76
C ALA A 273 -2.24 15.13 -14.18
N PRO A 274 -2.25 15.97 -13.12
CA PRO A 274 -1.02 16.45 -12.50
C PRO A 274 -0.27 15.34 -11.75
N THR A 275 -1.00 14.32 -11.26
CA THR A 275 -0.45 13.17 -10.56
C THR A 275 -1.26 11.92 -10.88
N ARG A 276 -0.68 10.74 -10.58
CA ARG A 276 -1.42 9.47 -10.66
C ARG A 276 -2.62 9.42 -9.72
N TYR A 277 -2.53 10.07 -8.57
CA TYR A 277 -3.64 10.17 -7.63
C TYR A 277 -4.83 10.91 -8.25
N GLU A 278 -4.60 12.09 -8.82
CA GLU A 278 -5.65 12.88 -9.48
C GLU A 278 -6.20 12.16 -10.72
N PHE A 279 -5.36 11.47 -11.48
CA PHE A 279 -5.81 10.62 -12.59
C PHE A 279 -6.86 9.60 -12.14
N CYS A 280 -6.59 8.87 -11.05
CA CYS A 280 -7.51 7.88 -10.49
C CYS A 280 -8.81 8.52 -9.98
N LEU A 281 -8.72 9.66 -9.27
CA LEU A 281 -9.91 10.35 -8.77
C LEU A 281 -10.82 10.82 -9.92
N TRP A 282 -10.24 11.44 -10.95
CA TRP A 282 -11.00 11.95 -12.08
C TRP A 282 -11.62 10.85 -12.91
N THR A 283 -10.86 9.82 -13.27
CA THR A 283 -11.38 8.71 -14.09
C THR A 283 -12.47 7.91 -13.36
N ASP A 284 -12.31 7.66 -12.06
CA ASP A 284 -13.36 7.01 -11.26
C ASP A 284 -14.59 7.90 -11.10
N GLY A 285 -14.43 9.18 -10.76
CA GLY A 285 -15.55 10.10 -10.63
C GLY A 285 -16.33 10.28 -11.93
N LEU A 286 -15.64 10.37 -13.08
CA LEU A 286 -16.28 10.41 -14.39
C LEU A 286 -17.00 9.10 -14.72
N ASN A 287 -16.44 7.94 -14.37
CA ASN A 287 -17.13 6.67 -14.49
C ASN A 287 -18.42 6.66 -13.66
N VAL A 288 -18.40 7.15 -12.43
CA VAL A 288 -19.60 7.28 -11.57
C VAL A 288 -20.66 8.15 -12.24
N LEU A 289 -20.28 9.31 -12.78
CA LEU A 289 -21.21 10.20 -13.49
C LEU A 289 -21.84 9.55 -14.72
N MET A 290 -21.11 8.68 -15.41
CA MET A 290 -21.60 7.89 -16.55
C MET A 290 -22.35 6.60 -16.13
N GLY A 291 -22.57 6.36 -14.83
CA GLY A 291 -23.21 5.15 -14.33
C GLY A 291 -22.37 3.88 -14.46
N ARG A 292 -21.05 4.01 -14.58
CA ARG A 292 -20.08 2.92 -14.69
C ARG A 292 -19.39 2.66 -13.34
N GLU A 293 -18.78 1.48 -13.21
CA GLU A 293 -17.99 1.14 -12.03
C GLU A 293 -16.66 1.92 -11.99
N MET A 294 -16.20 2.19 -10.77
CA MET A 294 -14.86 2.73 -10.51
C MET A 294 -13.84 1.60 -10.63
N ILE A 295 -12.77 1.81 -11.40
CA ILE A 295 -11.84 0.72 -11.80
C ILE A 295 -10.40 0.95 -11.36
N SER A 296 -10.07 2.15 -10.88
CA SER A 296 -8.69 2.51 -10.54
C SER A 296 -8.13 1.67 -9.38
N GLU A 297 -6.80 1.61 -9.30
CA GLU A 297 -6.12 1.01 -8.16
C GLU A 297 -6.42 1.75 -6.85
N ARG A 298 -6.74 3.05 -6.91
CA ARG A 298 -7.09 3.84 -5.72
C ARG A 298 -8.40 3.38 -5.12
N THR A 299 -9.41 3.12 -5.95
CA THR A 299 -10.70 2.60 -5.46
C THR A 299 -10.55 1.24 -4.81
N ARG A 300 -9.74 0.35 -5.39
CA ARG A 300 -9.46 -0.96 -4.78
C ARG A 300 -8.77 -0.79 -3.42
N SER A 301 -7.73 0.05 -3.36
CA SER A 301 -7.02 0.34 -2.11
C SER A 301 -7.93 0.98 -1.05
N ASP A 302 -8.79 1.93 -1.43
CA ASP A 302 -9.75 2.57 -0.52
C ASP A 302 -10.73 1.53 0.05
N LEU A 303 -11.28 0.70 -0.84
CA LEU A 303 -12.23 -0.33 -0.46
C LEU A 303 -11.61 -1.35 0.49
N ASP A 304 -10.38 -1.79 0.23
CA ASP A 304 -9.68 -2.74 1.10
C ASP A 304 -9.39 -2.15 2.48
N ILE A 305 -8.99 -0.87 2.56
CA ILE A 305 -8.77 -0.19 3.84
C ILE A 305 -10.08 -0.09 4.61
N LEU A 306 -11.15 0.41 3.97
CA LEU A 306 -12.45 0.57 4.61
C LEU A 306 -13.04 -0.78 5.05
N LEU A 307 -12.99 -1.81 4.20
CA LEU A 307 -13.44 -3.15 4.56
C LEU A 307 -12.64 -3.72 5.72
N SER A 308 -11.31 -3.56 5.72
CA SER A 308 -10.48 -4.05 6.81
C SER A 308 -10.81 -3.37 8.13
N MET A 309 -11.01 -2.05 8.12
CA MET A 309 -11.38 -1.30 9.32
C MET A 309 -12.78 -1.65 9.80
N GLU A 310 -13.77 -1.69 8.91
CA GLU A 310 -15.16 -1.99 9.26
C GLU A 310 -15.29 -3.41 9.81
N ILE A 311 -14.65 -4.40 9.18
CA ILE A 311 -14.64 -5.77 9.70
C ILE A 311 -14.01 -5.82 11.09
N LYS A 312 -12.85 -5.17 11.29
CA LYS A 312 -12.22 -5.11 12.62
C LYS A 312 -13.16 -4.53 13.66
N LEU A 313 -13.87 -3.44 13.35
CA LEU A 313 -14.86 -2.85 14.25
C LEU A 313 -16.00 -3.81 14.60
N ARG A 314 -16.52 -4.56 13.62
CA ARG A 314 -17.59 -5.57 13.84
C ARG A 314 -17.12 -6.77 14.65
N LEU A 315 -15.83 -7.07 14.64
CA LEU A 315 -15.22 -8.20 15.35
C LEU A 315 -14.68 -7.81 16.73
N LEU A 316 -14.73 -6.53 17.13
CA LEU A 316 -14.24 -6.08 18.45
C LEU A 316 -14.92 -6.84 19.60
N ASP A 317 -16.23 -7.01 19.55
CA ASP A 317 -16.99 -7.72 20.59
C ASP A 317 -16.73 -9.23 20.60
N LEU A 318 -16.08 -9.76 19.56
CA LEU A 318 -15.71 -11.17 19.40
C LEU A 318 -14.21 -11.39 19.58
N GLU A 319 -13.47 -10.42 20.10
CA GLU A 319 -12.04 -10.56 20.31
C GLU A 319 -11.74 -11.75 21.23
N SER A 320 -10.84 -12.63 20.79
CA SER A 320 -10.52 -13.90 21.47
C SER A 320 -11.65 -14.94 21.56
N ILE A 321 -12.79 -14.72 20.88
CA ILE A 321 -13.87 -15.70 20.76
C ILE A 321 -13.67 -16.48 19.45
N PRO A 322 -13.67 -17.83 19.46
CA PRO A 322 -13.51 -18.60 18.25
C PRO A 322 -14.71 -18.40 17.32
N ILE A 323 -14.44 -18.01 16.06
CA ILE A 323 -15.47 -17.90 15.03
C ILE A 323 -15.83 -19.31 14.55
N PRO A 324 -17.11 -19.73 14.63
CA PRO A 324 -17.50 -21.07 14.19
C PRO A 324 -17.50 -21.16 12.65
N ASP A 325 -17.06 -22.30 12.12
CA ASP A 325 -17.05 -22.56 10.68
C ASP A 325 -18.46 -22.63 10.09
N ALA A 326 -19.44 -23.08 10.88
CA ALA A 326 -20.84 -23.17 10.51
C ALA A 326 -21.71 -22.37 11.50
N PRO A 327 -22.77 -21.67 11.01
CA PRO A 327 -23.72 -21.00 11.89
C PRO A 327 -24.33 -22.00 12.89
N PRO A 328 -24.32 -21.70 14.21
CA PRO A 328 -25.02 -22.52 15.20
C PRO A 328 -26.50 -22.67 14.86
N THR A 329 -27.09 -23.82 15.18
CA THR A 329 -28.51 -24.06 14.93
C THR A 329 -29.37 -23.12 15.75
N ILE A 330 -30.22 -22.33 15.08
CA ILE A 330 -31.21 -21.49 15.77
C ILE A 330 -32.26 -22.42 16.42
N PRO A 331 -32.45 -22.37 17.75
CA PRO A 331 -33.45 -23.20 18.42
C PRO A 331 -34.86 -22.84 17.95
N LYS A 332 -35.81 -23.77 18.11
CA LYS A 332 -37.22 -23.49 17.80
C LYS A 332 -37.71 -22.29 18.63
N PRO A 333 -38.53 -21.40 18.06
CA PRO A 333 -39.10 -20.30 18.84
C PRO A 333 -39.91 -20.86 20.02
N PRO A 334 -39.97 -20.15 21.16
CA PRO A 334 -40.83 -20.52 22.27
C PRO A 334 -42.28 -20.73 21.81
N SER A 335 -43.00 -21.64 22.47
CA SER A 335 -44.39 -21.98 22.12
C SER A 335 -45.40 -20.88 22.45
N ASN A 336 -44.97 -19.80 23.10
CA ASN A 336 -45.80 -18.69 23.55
C ASN A 336 -45.00 -17.38 23.52
N PHE A 337 -45.70 -16.26 23.67
CA PHE A 337 -45.14 -14.91 23.73
C PHE A 337 -45.08 -14.35 25.17
N ASN A 338 -45.06 -15.22 26.20
CA ASN A 338 -44.91 -14.79 27.58
C ASN A 338 -43.43 -14.54 27.86
N PHE A 339 -42.96 -13.34 27.52
CA PHE A 339 -41.57 -12.94 27.70
C PHE A 339 -41.16 -12.96 29.17
N CYS A 340 -39.90 -13.34 29.45
CA CYS A 340 -39.37 -13.41 30.82
C CYS A 340 -39.18 -12.02 31.46
N TYR A 341 -39.10 -10.96 30.65
CA TYR A 341 -38.89 -9.58 31.08
C TYR A 341 -39.94 -8.69 30.43
N ASP A 342 -40.43 -7.72 31.19
CA ASP A 342 -41.34 -6.68 30.69
C ASP A 342 -40.51 -5.47 30.25
N PHE A 343 -40.65 -5.07 28.98
CA PHE A 343 -39.97 -3.93 28.39
C PHE A 343 -40.90 -2.71 28.22
N SER A 344 -42.10 -2.72 28.81
CA SER A 344 -43.10 -1.66 28.65
C SER A 344 -42.78 -0.33 29.37
N HIS A 345 -41.63 -0.21 30.05
CA HIS A 345 -41.31 0.93 30.93
C HIS A 345 -40.07 1.78 30.54
N ILE A 346 -39.69 1.88 29.26
CA ILE A 346 -38.56 2.75 28.83
C ILE A 346 -39.04 3.98 28.01
N GLU A 347 -40.15 4.58 28.42
CA GLU A 347 -40.52 5.95 28.03
C GLU A 347 -40.90 6.75 29.28
N GLN A 348 -39.89 7.30 29.98
CA GLN A 348 -40.03 8.48 30.84
C GLN A 348 -38.80 9.36 30.74
#